data_AF-A0A6P7XUF0-F1
#
_entry.id   AF-A0A6P7XUF0-F1
#
_cell.length_a   1.000
_cell.length_b   1.000
_cell.length_c   1.000
_cell.angle_alpha   90.00
_cell.angle_beta   90.00
_cell.angle_gamma   90.00
#
_symmetry.space_group_name_H-M   'P 1'
#
loop_
_entity.id
_entity.type
_entity.pdbx_description
1 polymer ?
#
loop_
_entity_poly.entity_id
_entity_poly.type
_entity_poly.pdbx_seq_one_letter_code
_entity_poly.pdbx_strand_id
1 'polypeptide(L)'
;MSGNKWNCVLLSLFFLFLVFCSSGYALKCLVCTSTTQVCTTNHTCPKGDYSCLRITVGTSKTYRCEQHNNCKVEILQKEFGNSFSFYCCQGNDLCNTAIAIPAHKTLLGLLTLIAVVWLVCF
;
A
#
# COMPACT_ATOMS: atom_id res chain seq x y z
N MET A 1 -7.76 -41.66 -16.67
CA MET A 1 -7.25 -40.27 -16.77
C MET A 1 -8.39 -39.31 -16.44
N SER A 2 -8.55 -38.89 -15.17
CA SER A 2 -9.65 -37.98 -14.77
C SER A 2 -9.29 -37.06 -13.58
N GLY A 3 -8.26 -37.41 -12.79
CA GLY A 3 -7.87 -36.64 -11.59
C GLY A 3 -7.21 -35.28 -11.87
N ASN A 4 -6.51 -35.12 -12.99
CA ASN A 4 -5.85 -33.86 -13.39
C ASN A 4 -6.86 -32.76 -13.74
N LYS A 5 -8.01 -33.11 -14.33
CA LYS A 5 -9.03 -32.14 -14.75
C LYS A 5 -9.72 -31.44 -13.56
N TRP A 6 -10.05 -32.20 -12.51
CA TRP A 6 -10.65 -31.67 -11.29
C TRP A 6 -9.65 -30.83 -10.46
N ASN A 7 -8.37 -31.22 -10.46
CA ASN A 7 -7.31 -30.45 -9.82
C ASN A 7 -7.16 -29.05 -10.45
N CYS A 8 -7.24 -28.93 -11.78
CA CYS A 8 -7.20 -27.63 -12.45
C CYS A 8 -8.39 -26.72 -12.12
N VAL A 9 -9.59 -27.31 -12.03
CA VAL A 9 -10.80 -26.55 -11.66
C VAL A 9 -10.68 -26.07 -10.21
N LEU A 10 -10.24 -26.94 -9.29
CA LEU A 10 -9.97 -26.59 -7.90
C LEU A 10 -8.93 -25.48 -7.76
N LEU A 11 -7.81 -25.58 -8.49
CA LEU A 11 -6.74 -24.59 -8.49
C LEU A 11 -7.22 -23.23 -9.00
N SER A 12 -8.03 -23.23 -10.06
CA SER A 12 -8.61 -22.00 -10.64
C SER A 12 -9.58 -21.31 -9.68
N LEU A 13 -10.44 -22.09 -9.00
CA LEU A 13 -11.31 -21.56 -7.95
C LEU A 13 -10.49 -20.99 -6.78
N PHE A 14 -9.43 -21.68 -6.37
CA PHE A 14 -8.56 -21.21 -5.28
C PHE A 14 -7.90 -19.86 -5.59
N PHE A 15 -7.41 -19.66 -6.83
CA PHE A 15 -6.84 -18.37 -7.23
C PHE A 15 -7.88 -17.27 -7.31
N LEU A 16 -9.10 -17.55 -7.82
CA LEU A 16 -10.20 -16.60 -7.75
C LEU A 16 -10.48 -16.18 -6.31
N PHE A 17 -10.57 -17.13 -5.38
CA PHE A 17 -10.75 -16.84 -3.96
C PHE A 17 -9.60 -15.99 -3.37
N LEU A 18 -8.34 -16.26 -3.73
CA LEU A 18 -7.21 -15.46 -3.27
C LEU A 18 -7.24 -14.02 -3.78
N VAL A 19 -7.66 -13.80 -5.03
CA VAL A 19 -7.81 -12.44 -5.59
C VAL A 19 -8.88 -11.64 -4.83
N PHE A 20 -9.96 -12.30 -4.39
CA PHE A 20 -10.99 -11.66 -3.55
C PHE A 20 -10.60 -11.57 -2.07
N CYS A 21 -9.55 -12.27 -1.61
CA CYS A 21 -9.08 -12.28 -0.22
C CYS A 21 -8.07 -11.16 0.11
N SER A 22 -8.07 -10.06 -0.65
CA SER A 22 -7.37 -8.83 -0.26
C SER A 22 -8.18 -8.09 0.82
N SER A 23 -8.35 -8.74 1.96
CA SER A 23 -8.97 -8.17 3.15
C SER A 23 -8.04 -7.10 3.74
N GLY A 24 -8.63 -5.94 4.08
CA GLY A 24 -7.93 -4.72 4.47
C GLY A 24 -6.88 -4.91 5.56
N TYR A 25 -5.63 -5.04 5.14
CA TYR A 25 -4.48 -4.88 6.02
C TYR A 25 -4.50 -3.44 6.54
N ALA A 26 -4.34 -3.28 7.85
CA ALA A 26 -4.19 -1.97 8.45
C ALA A 26 -2.86 -1.36 7.95
N LEU A 27 -2.96 -0.32 7.12
CA LEU A 27 -1.83 0.35 6.48
C LEU A 27 -0.84 0.85 7.53
N LYS A 28 0.46 0.60 7.35
CA LYS A 28 1.50 1.20 8.19
C LYS A 28 2.08 2.43 7.53
N CYS A 29 2.27 3.51 8.28
CA CYS A 29 2.85 4.76 7.78
C CYS A 29 3.94 5.28 8.71
N LEU A 30 4.83 6.11 8.19
CA LEU A 30 5.70 6.94 9.04
C LEU A 30 4.87 8.04 9.72
N VAL A 31 5.14 8.31 11.00
CA VAL A 31 4.43 9.31 11.79
C VAL A 31 5.42 10.20 12.55
N CYS A 32 5.50 11.46 12.15
CA CYS A 32 6.31 12.49 12.81
C CYS A 32 5.65 13.85 12.67
N THR A 33 5.66 14.64 13.74
CA THR A 33 5.13 16.00 13.77
C THR A 33 6.25 17.01 13.48
N SER A 34 6.11 17.79 12.40
CA SER A 34 6.97 18.95 12.09
C SER A 34 8.46 18.75 12.38
N THR A 35 9.05 17.72 11.78
CA THR A 35 10.47 17.39 11.94
C THR A 35 11.29 17.90 10.76
N THR A 36 12.48 18.42 11.05
CA THR A 36 13.51 18.73 10.04
C THR A 36 14.47 17.55 9.83
N GLN A 37 14.41 16.55 10.70
CA GLN A 37 15.22 15.33 10.65
C GLN A 37 14.52 14.21 9.88
N VAL A 38 15.25 13.11 9.64
CA VAL A 38 14.69 11.91 9.03
C VAL A 38 13.68 11.27 9.98
N CYS A 39 12.44 11.09 9.51
CA CYS A 39 11.40 10.41 10.27
C CYS A 39 11.58 8.89 10.19
N THR A 40 11.72 8.23 11.33
CA THR A 40 11.92 6.76 11.44
C THR A 40 10.78 6.05 12.18
N THR A 41 9.92 6.80 12.87
CA THR A 41 8.80 6.25 13.64
C THR A 41 7.71 5.74 12.70
N ASN A 42 7.37 4.47 12.83
CA ASN A 42 6.24 3.86 12.12
C ASN A 42 5.04 3.67 13.05
N HIS A 43 3.85 3.70 12.47
CA HIS A 43 2.60 3.49 13.17
C HIS A 43 1.62 2.72 12.27
N THR A 44 0.81 1.86 12.87
CA THR A 44 -0.27 1.16 12.14
C THR A 44 -1.52 2.05 12.16
N CYS A 45 -2.01 2.45 10.99
CA CYS A 45 -3.19 3.29 10.88
C CYS A 45 -4.45 2.55 11.37
N PRO A 46 -5.49 3.28 11.78
CA PRO A 46 -6.76 2.68 12.14
C PRO A 46 -7.34 1.86 10.99
N LYS A 47 -8.20 0.89 11.30
CA LYS A 47 -8.96 0.17 10.28
C LYS A 47 -9.88 1.15 9.55
N GLY A 48 -9.87 1.11 8.22
CA GLY A 48 -10.65 1.99 7.37
C GLY A 48 -9.87 2.47 6.17
N ASP A 49 -10.43 3.46 5.47
CA ASP A 49 -9.82 4.02 4.27
C ASP A 49 -8.80 5.12 4.62
N TYR A 50 -7.60 4.67 5.01
CA TYR A 50 -6.47 5.52 5.35
C TYR A 50 -5.38 5.48 4.26
N SER A 51 -4.65 6.57 4.16
CA SER A 51 -3.50 6.79 3.29
C SER A 51 -2.33 7.32 4.13
N CYS A 52 -1.10 7.10 3.67
CA CYS A 52 0.07 7.71 4.28
C CYS A 52 0.30 9.10 3.70
N LEU A 53 0.30 10.12 4.55
CA LEU A 53 0.54 11.51 4.16
C LEU A 53 1.98 11.90 4.51
N ARG A 54 2.60 12.66 3.60
CA ARG A 54 3.78 13.48 3.86
C ARG A 54 3.50 14.90 3.42
N ILE A 55 3.70 15.86 4.30
CA ILE A 55 3.61 17.30 4.00
C ILE A 55 4.96 17.95 4.27
N THR A 56 5.34 18.87 3.41
CA THR A 56 6.57 19.68 3.52
C THR A 56 6.19 21.15 3.49
N VAL A 57 6.54 21.88 4.54
CA VAL A 57 6.38 23.33 4.66
C VAL A 57 7.75 23.92 4.96
N GLY A 58 8.33 24.61 3.98
CA GLY A 58 9.73 25.05 4.04
C GLY A 58 10.67 23.85 4.22
N THR A 59 11.42 23.83 5.33
CA THR A 59 12.33 22.73 5.71
C THR A 59 11.67 21.68 6.60
N SER A 60 10.49 21.97 7.14
CA SER A 60 9.80 21.09 8.09
C SER A 60 8.92 20.08 7.36
N LYS A 61 8.92 18.84 7.83
CA LYS A 61 8.15 17.75 7.28
C LYS A 61 7.24 17.12 8.32
N THR A 62 6.00 16.86 7.94
CA THR A 62 5.01 16.17 8.76
C THR A 62 4.59 14.89 8.06
N TYR A 63 4.59 13.79 8.82
CA TYR A 63 4.21 12.46 8.34
C TYR A 63 3.10 11.95 9.24
N ARG A 64 2.00 11.43 8.66
CA ARG A 64 0.91 10.85 9.46
C ARG A 64 0.05 9.88 8.64
N CYS A 65 -0.76 9.11 9.36
CA CYS A 65 -1.96 8.49 8.78
C CYS A 65 -2.99 9.59 8.49
N GLU A 66 -3.53 9.60 7.29
CA GLU A 66 -4.56 10.54 6.87
C GLU A 66 -5.73 9.77 6.26
N GLN A 67 -6.96 10.23 6.45
CA GLN A 67 -8.08 9.62 5.73
C GLN A 67 -7.92 9.87 4.23
N HIS A 68 -8.22 8.88 3.40
CA HIS A 68 -8.06 9.02 1.96
C HIS A 68 -8.82 10.23 1.40
N ASN A 69 -10.05 10.44 1.86
CA ASN A 69 -10.89 11.58 1.45
C ASN A 69 -10.32 12.96 1.88
N ASN A 70 -9.48 12.99 2.92
CA ASN A 70 -8.83 14.21 3.41
C ASN A 70 -7.56 14.55 2.64
N CYS A 71 -7.07 13.65 1.79
CA CYS A 71 -5.91 13.92 0.95
C CYS A 71 -6.27 14.77 -0.28
N LYS A 72 -6.69 16.01 -0.03
CA LYS A 72 -7.06 17.00 -1.05
C LYS A 72 -6.42 18.33 -0.70
N VAL A 73 -5.93 19.04 -1.72
CA VAL A 73 -5.30 20.36 -1.57
C VAL A 73 -6.20 21.29 -0.77
N GLU A 74 -7.49 21.36 -1.10
CA GLU A 74 -8.48 22.23 -0.46
C GLU A 74 -8.63 22.00 1.05
N ILE A 75 -8.41 20.76 1.51
CA ILE A 75 -8.50 20.38 2.92
C ILE A 75 -7.18 20.70 3.61
N LEU A 76 -6.06 20.26 3.01
CA LEU A 76 -4.72 20.46 3.56
C LEU A 76 -4.32 21.94 3.60
N GLN A 77 -4.79 22.75 2.65
CA GLN A 77 -4.53 24.19 2.59
C GLN A 77 -5.17 24.94 3.77
N LYS A 78 -6.27 24.43 4.33
CA LYS A 78 -6.88 25.01 5.55
C LYS A 78 -6.00 24.81 6.78
N GLU A 79 -5.16 23.77 6.79
CA GLU A 79 -4.28 23.44 7.91
C GLU A 79 -2.86 24.01 7.73
N PHE A 80 -2.30 23.95 6.52
CA PHE A 80 -0.90 24.29 6.23
C PHE A 80 -0.73 25.62 5.47
N GLY A 81 -1.83 26.31 5.16
CA GLY A 81 -1.80 27.56 4.39
C GLY A 81 -1.49 27.32 2.90
N ASN A 82 -1.01 28.36 2.21
CA ASN A 82 -0.93 28.35 0.73
C ASN A 82 0.38 27.78 0.16
N SER A 83 1.41 27.60 0.96
CA SER A 83 2.76 27.25 0.48
C SER A 83 3.26 25.94 1.11
N PHE A 84 2.79 24.82 0.56
CA PHE A 84 3.19 23.48 0.98
C PHE A 84 3.29 22.53 -0.22
N SER A 85 4.05 21.46 -0.05
CA SER A 85 4.02 20.30 -0.92
C SER A 85 3.53 19.10 -0.12
N PHE A 86 2.68 18.27 -0.73
CA PHE A 86 2.17 17.07 -0.09
C PHE A 86 2.29 15.86 -1.00
N TYR A 87 2.36 14.69 -0.39
CA TYR A 87 2.36 13.40 -1.06
C TYR A 87 1.48 12.44 -0.26
N CYS A 88 0.54 11.79 -0.95
CA CYS A 88 -0.27 10.71 -0.40
C CYS A 88 -0.10 9.44 -1.22
N CYS A 89 -0.15 8.32 -0.51
CA CYS A 89 -0.09 7.00 -1.10
C CYS A 89 -0.94 6.03 -0.28
N GLN A 90 -1.50 5.03 -0.97
CA GLN A 90 -2.36 4.00 -0.40
C GLN A 90 -1.87 2.62 -0.83
N GLY A 91 -2.17 1.58 -0.05
CA GLY A 91 -1.94 0.18 -0.42
C GLY A 91 -0.52 -0.34 -0.16
N ASN A 92 0.46 0.53 0.06
CA ASN A 92 1.83 0.14 0.36
C ASN A 92 2.25 0.63 1.75
N ASP A 93 2.68 -0.29 2.61
CA ASP A 93 3.24 0.06 3.92
C ASP A 93 4.47 0.98 3.77
N LEU A 94 4.53 1.99 4.64
CA LEU A 94 5.59 2.97 4.77
C LEU A 94 5.86 3.77 3.48
N CYS A 95 4.90 3.83 2.57
CA CYS A 95 5.05 4.49 1.27
C CYS A 95 5.33 6.00 1.38
N ASN A 96 5.03 6.63 2.53
CA ASN A 96 5.38 8.01 2.80
C ASN A 96 6.85 8.20 3.22
N THR A 97 7.75 7.24 2.99
CA THR A 97 9.21 7.43 3.12
C THR A 97 9.81 8.32 2.02
N ALA A 98 10.77 9.17 2.39
CA ALA A 98 11.47 10.05 1.44
C ALA A 98 12.23 9.28 0.35
N ILE A 99 12.52 8.00 0.57
CA ILE A 99 13.21 7.13 -0.37
C ILE A 99 12.15 6.38 -1.16
N ALA A 100 12.05 6.64 -2.47
CA ALA A 100 11.23 5.83 -3.36
C ALA A 100 11.83 4.42 -3.42
N ILE A 101 11.34 3.50 -2.57
CA ILE A 101 11.68 2.09 -2.68
C ILE A 101 10.74 1.52 -3.76
N PRO A 102 11.24 1.12 -4.94
CA PRO A 102 10.40 0.48 -5.93
C PRO A 102 9.86 -0.82 -5.34
N ALA A 103 8.54 -0.88 -5.15
CA ALA A 103 7.84 -2.05 -4.64
C ALA A 103 7.80 -3.14 -5.72
N HIS A 104 8.90 -3.85 -5.90
CA HIS A 104 9.06 -4.91 -6.89
C HIS A 104 8.43 -6.24 -6.41
N LYS A 105 7.16 -6.23 -5.98
CA LYS A 105 6.48 -7.42 -5.42
C LYS A 105 5.61 -8.18 -6.43
N THR A 106 5.27 -7.58 -7.56
CA THR A 106 4.32 -8.16 -8.54
C THR A 106 4.97 -9.14 -9.52
N LEU A 107 6.27 -9.02 -9.82
CA LEU A 107 6.92 -9.88 -10.83
C LEU A 107 7.13 -11.34 -10.35
N LEU A 108 7.39 -11.55 -9.06
CA LEU A 108 7.64 -12.89 -8.49
C LEU A 108 6.36 -13.74 -8.37
N GLY A 109 5.20 -13.09 -8.18
CA GLY A 109 3.91 -13.79 -8.09
C GLY A 109 3.50 -14.45 -9.40
N LEU A 110 3.74 -13.81 -10.55
CA LEU A 110 3.26 -14.31 -11.84
C LEU A 110 4.01 -15.57 -12.31
N LEU A 111 5.32 -15.63 -12.10
CA LEU A 111 6.15 -16.78 -12.50
C LEU A 111 5.83 -18.06 -11.71
N THR A 112 5.52 -17.92 -10.42
CA THR A 112 5.17 -19.05 -9.56
C THR A 112 3.80 -19.62 -9.92
N LEU A 113 2.83 -18.78 -10.29
CA LEU A 113 1.51 -19.22 -10.77
C LEU A 113 1.60 -20.06 -12.05
N ILE A 114 2.42 -19.63 -13.02
CA ILE A 114 2.59 -20.36 -14.28
C ILE A 114 3.22 -21.73 -14.04
N ALA A 115 4.24 -21.82 -13.17
CA ALA A 115 4.89 -23.09 -12.84
C ALA A 115 3.94 -24.09 -12.15
N VAL A 116 3.13 -23.62 -11.20
CA VAL A 116 2.15 -24.47 -10.49
C VAL A 116 1.04 -24.95 -11.43
N VAL A 117 0.54 -24.10 -12.32
CA VAL A 117 -0.45 -24.51 -13.33
C VAL A 117 0.14 -25.57 -14.26
N TRP A 118 1.40 -25.41 -14.69
CA TRP A 118 2.04 -26.37 -15.58
C TRP A 118 2.21 -27.75 -14.93
N LEU A 119 2.67 -27.81 -13.68
CA LEU A 119 2.88 -29.07 -12.95
C LEU A 119 1.58 -29.80 -12.56
N VAL A 120 0.48 -29.08 -12.38
CA VAL A 120 -0.80 -29.64 -11.88
C VAL A 120 -1.77 -29.96 -13.02
N CYS A 121 -1.68 -29.25 -14.15
CA CYS A 121 -2.62 -29.35 -15.26
C CYS A 121 -2.12 -30.08 -16.51
N PHE A 122 -0.81 -30.20 -16.70
CA PHE A 122 -0.19 -30.90 -17.82
C PHE A 122 0.68 -32.05 -17.32
#